data_AF-A0A7C2VQC7-F1
#
_entry.id   AF-A0A7C2VQC7-F1
#
_cell.length_a   1.000
_cell.length_b   1.000
_cell.length_c   1.000
_cell.angle_alpha   90.00
_cell.angle_beta   90.00
_cell.angle_gamma   90.00
#
_symmetry.space_group_name_H-M   'P 1'
#
loop_
_entity.id
_entity.type
_entity.pdbx_description
1 polymer ?
#
loop_
_entity_poly.entity_id
_entity_poly.type
_entity_poly.pdbx_seq_one_letter_code
_entity_poly.pdbx_strand_id
1 'polypeptide(L)'
;NLLVAVKGTALESLEPVSCVDAVRTICIFRIILKDKTIKIAAGRETVLKDFQALGLMAGANGMLIGGYLTVKGRDVAEDWKLIKEVEKIWLE
;
A
#
# COMPACT_ATOMS: atom_id res chain seq x y z
N ASN A 1 -5.99 -3.88 0.69
CA ASN A 1 -5.29 -4.93 -0.07
C ASN A 1 -5.28 -4.57 -1.53
N LEU A 2 -4.16 -4.86 -2.21
CA LEU A 2 -4.01 -4.78 -3.66
C LEU A 2 -3.78 -6.21 -4.13
N LEU A 3 -4.40 -6.62 -5.23
CA LEU A 3 -4.33 -8.02 -5.65
C LEU A 3 -2.89 -8.39 -6.01
N VAL A 4 -2.42 -9.49 -5.42
CA VAL A 4 -1.21 -10.20 -5.86
C VAL A 4 -1.69 -11.49 -6.50
N ALA A 5 -1.55 -11.60 -7.81
CA ALA A 5 -1.93 -12.81 -8.54
C ALA A 5 -0.99 -13.96 -8.14
N VAL A 6 -1.57 -15.09 -7.75
CA VAL A 6 -0.82 -16.28 -7.31
C VAL A 6 -1.14 -17.44 -8.25
N LYS A 7 -0.09 -18.12 -8.75
CA LYS A 7 -0.22 -19.29 -9.63
C LYS A 7 -1.10 -20.37 -8.98
N GLY A 8 -2.01 -20.94 -9.75
CA GLY A 8 -2.99 -21.93 -9.34
C GLY A 8 -4.27 -21.36 -8.73
N THR A 9 -4.41 -20.03 -8.61
CA THR A 9 -5.64 -19.40 -8.15
C THR A 9 -6.51 -18.95 -9.32
N ALA A 10 -7.82 -18.80 -9.11
CA ALA A 10 -8.74 -18.37 -10.16
C ALA A 10 -8.40 -16.98 -10.76
N LEU A 11 -7.62 -16.16 -10.05
CA LEU A 11 -7.20 -14.82 -10.48
C LEU A 11 -5.72 -14.77 -10.88
N GLU A 12 -5.09 -15.91 -11.17
CA GLU A 12 -3.66 -15.97 -11.50
C GLU A 12 -3.27 -15.16 -12.75
N SER A 13 -4.21 -14.99 -13.68
CA SER A 13 -3.98 -14.26 -14.94
C SER A 13 -4.45 -12.80 -14.89
N LEU A 14 -4.87 -12.30 -13.73
CA LEU A 14 -5.34 -10.93 -13.62
C LEU A 14 -4.15 -9.97 -13.48
N GLU A 15 -4.13 -8.96 -14.35
CA GLU A 15 -3.12 -7.91 -14.27
C GLU A 15 -3.29 -7.04 -13.01
N PRO A 16 -2.18 -6.59 -12.39
CA PRO A 16 -2.24 -5.66 -11.28
C PRO A 16 -2.92 -4.35 -11.68
N VAL A 17 -3.70 -3.78 -10.76
CA VAL A 17 -4.24 -2.42 -10.92
C VAL A 17 -3.10 -1.41 -11.07
N SER A 18 -3.34 -0.32 -11.80
CA SER A 18 -2.33 0.72 -11.95
C SER A 18 -2.04 1.44 -10.63
N CYS A 19 -0.82 1.98 -10.48
CA CYS A 19 -0.45 2.81 -9.33
C CYS A 19 -1.41 4.01 -9.17
N VAL A 20 -1.80 4.63 -10.29
CA VAL A 20 -2.71 5.77 -10.31
C VAL A 20 -4.09 5.37 -9.78
N ASP A 21 -4.63 4.24 -10.21
CA ASP A 21 -5.93 3.75 -9.74
C ASP A 21 -5.89 3.37 -8.26
N ALA A 22 -4.79 2.77 -7.79
CA ALA A 22 -4.61 2.45 -6.39
C ALA A 22 -4.59 3.72 -5.51
N VAL A 23 -3.82 4.74 -5.90
CA VAL A 23 -3.76 6.04 -5.20
C VAL A 23 -5.12 6.74 -5.23
N ARG A 24 -5.79 6.79 -6.39
CA ARG A 24 -7.13 7.39 -6.52
C ARG A 24 -8.13 6.70 -5.60
N THR A 25 -8.07 5.37 -5.52
CA THR A 25 -8.93 4.57 -4.64
C THR A 25 -8.69 4.93 -3.17
N ILE A 26 -7.44 5.10 -2.75
CA ILE A 26 -7.11 5.53 -1.38
C ILE A 26 -7.68 6.93 -1.09
N CYS A 27 -7.52 7.89 -2.01
CA CYS A 27 -8.09 9.23 -1.86
C CYS A 27 -9.62 9.18 -1.67
N ILE A 28 -10.31 8.40 -2.51
CA ILE A 28 -11.76 8.23 -2.43
C ILE A 28 -12.15 7.65 -1.05
N PHE A 29 -11.46 6.60 -0.59
CA PHE A 29 -11.72 6.04 0.73
C PHE A 29 -11.47 7.05 1.86
N ARG A 30 -10.40 7.86 1.79
CA ARG A 30 -10.15 8.90 2.81
C ARG A 30 -11.26 9.95 2.84
N ILE A 31 -11.76 10.39 1.69
CA ILE A 31 -12.85 11.37 1.60
C ILE A 31 -14.14 10.81 2.23
N ILE A 32 -14.48 9.55 1.94
CA ILE A 32 -15.69 8.90 2.43
C ILE A 32 -15.56 8.50 3.92
N LEU A 33 -14.38 8.02 4.33
CA LEU A 33 -14.10 7.46 5.66
C LEU A 33 -13.13 8.35 6.45
N LYS A 34 -13.54 9.59 6.70
CA LYS A 34 -12.69 10.64 7.28
C LYS A 34 -11.90 10.23 8.53
N ASP A 35 -12.54 9.52 9.46
CA ASP A 35 -11.95 9.19 10.77
C ASP A 35 -11.57 7.71 10.91
N LYS A 36 -11.59 6.94 9.81
CA LYS A 36 -11.28 5.51 9.87
C LYS A 36 -9.82 5.26 9.49
N THR A 37 -9.29 4.17 10.02
CA THR A 37 -7.99 3.64 9.62
C THR A 37 -8.10 3.02 8.23
N ILE A 38 -7.29 3.53 7.31
CA ILE A 38 -7.12 3.01 5.95
C ILE A 38 -5.75 2.38 5.88
N LYS A 39 -5.71 1.05 5.84
CA LYS A 39 -4.47 0.28 5.86
C LYS A 39 -4.15 -0.26 4.47
N ILE A 40 -2.97 0.09 3.94
CA ILE A 40 -2.39 -0.60 2.78
C ILE A 40 -1.66 -1.86 3.23
N ALA A 41 -1.74 -2.91 2.43
CA ALA A 41 -1.30 -4.24 2.82
C ALA A 41 -0.75 -4.97 1.59
N ALA A 42 -0.94 -6.28 1.48
CA ALA A 42 -0.40 -7.10 0.40
C ALA A 42 -0.59 -6.44 -0.97
N GLY A 43 0.46 -6.48 -1.78
CA GLY A 43 0.50 -5.93 -3.14
C GLY A 43 0.95 -4.47 -3.24
N ARG A 44 1.16 -3.75 -2.12
CA ARG A 44 1.66 -2.36 -2.15
C ARG A 44 3.03 -2.24 -2.79
N GLU A 45 3.89 -3.24 -2.63
CA GLU A 45 5.24 -3.27 -3.20
C GLU A 45 5.21 -3.39 -4.72
N THR A 46 4.29 -4.18 -5.26
CA THR A 46 4.18 -4.43 -6.70
C THR A 46 3.43 -3.30 -7.40
N VAL A 47 2.36 -2.80 -6.79
CA VAL A 47 1.47 -1.80 -7.39
C VAL A 47 1.98 -0.38 -7.18
N LEU A 48 2.39 -0.03 -5.96
CA LEU A 48 2.87 1.33 -5.65
C LEU A 48 4.39 1.47 -5.88
N LYS A 49 5.17 0.39 -5.78
CA LYS A 49 6.63 0.38 -6.04
C LYS A 49 7.37 1.46 -5.21
N ASP A 50 7.91 2.48 -5.86
CA ASP A 50 8.60 3.61 -5.22
C ASP A 50 7.63 4.67 -4.70
N PHE A 51 6.37 4.64 -5.15
CA PHE A 51 5.31 5.59 -4.78
C PHE A 51 4.52 5.18 -3.54
N GLN A 52 5.08 4.34 -2.65
CA GLN A 52 4.37 3.94 -1.43
C GLN A 52 4.06 5.14 -0.52
N ALA A 53 4.98 6.11 -0.46
CA ALA A 53 4.77 7.36 0.26
C ALA A 53 3.54 8.12 -0.27
N LEU A 54 3.30 8.10 -1.59
CA LEU A 54 2.13 8.72 -2.19
C LEU A 54 0.82 8.06 -1.71
N GLY A 55 0.81 6.75 -1.46
CA GLY A 55 -0.34 6.08 -0.86
C GLY A 55 -0.66 6.58 0.56
N LEU A 56 0.37 6.89 1.35
CA LEU A 56 0.20 7.50 2.68
C LEU A 56 -0.28 8.96 2.57
N MET A 57 0.32 9.75 1.68
CA MET A 57 -0.11 11.13 1.39
C MET A 57 -1.55 11.21 0.86
N ALA A 58 -1.99 10.19 0.10
CA ALA A 58 -3.36 10.07 -0.40
C ALA A 58 -4.40 9.79 0.70
N GLY A 59 -3.96 9.49 1.92
CA GLY A 59 -4.81 9.33 3.08
C GLY A 59 -4.80 7.94 3.71
N ALA A 60 -3.94 7.02 3.26
CA ALA A 60 -3.68 5.81 4.05
C ALA A 60 -2.92 6.20 5.33
N ASN A 61 -3.33 5.66 6.47
CA ASN A 61 -2.73 5.96 7.78
C ASN A 61 -2.34 4.68 8.54
N GLY A 62 -2.08 3.61 7.79
CA GLY A 62 -1.52 2.38 8.33
C GLY A 62 -0.99 1.50 7.21
N MET A 63 -0.03 0.64 7.54
CA MET A 63 0.41 -0.42 6.64
C MET A 63 0.77 -1.71 7.37
N LEU A 64 0.74 -2.83 6.64
CA LEU A 64 1.37 -4.07 7.11
C LEU A 64 2.87 -4.06 6.76
N ILE A 65 3.70 -4.46 7.73
CA ILE A 65 5.16 -4.50 7.63
C ILE A 65 5.68 -5.91 7.97
N GLY A 66 6.89 -6.24 7.52
CA GLY A 66 7.51 -7.53 7.84
C GLY A 66 6.91 -8.72 7.09
N GLY A 67 6.31 -8.47 5.92
CA GLY A 67 5.73 -9.50 5.05
C GLY A 67 4.25 -9.81 5.32
N TYR A 68 3.75 -10.85 4.64
CA TYR A 68 2.36 -11.28 4.69
C TYR A 68 2.26 -12.78 4.93
N LEU A 69 1.04 -13.26 5.21
CA LEU A 69 0.80 -14.67 5.51
C LEU A 69 1.15 -15.62 4.35
N THR A 70 0.84 -15.22 3.11
CA THR A 70 0.93 -16.10 1.93
C THR A 70 1.92 -15.64 0.88
N VAL A 71 2.36 -14.38 0.95
CA VAL A 71 3.30 -13.78 -0.01
C VAL A 71 4.37 -13.00 0.75
N LYS A 72 5.59 -13.00 0.23
CA LYS A 72 6.65 -12.17 0.79
C LYS A 72 6.35 -10.71 0.49
N GLY A 73 6.52 -9.87 1.51
CA GLY A 73 6.47 -8.41 1.36
C GLY A 73 7.87 -7.82 1.35
N ARG A 74 7.93 -6.49 1.50
CA ARG A 74 9.19 -5.75 1.70
C ARG A 74 9.82 -6.07 3.06
N ASP A 75 11.14 -5.89 3.15
CA ASP A 75 11.86 -6.00 4.42
C ASP A 75 11.39 -4.94 5.43
N VAL A 76 11.32 -5.32 6.70
CA VAL A 76 10.82 -4.44 7.77
C VAL A 76 11.69 -3.19 7.96
N ALA A 77 13.00 -3.27 7.71
CA ALA A 77 13.90 -2.14 7.84
C ALA A 77 13.64 -1.07 6.77
N GLU A 78 13.29 -1.48 5.55
CA GLU A 78 12.90 -0.55 4.49
C GLU A 78 11.56 0.12 4.78
N ASP A 79 10.62 -0.60 5.39
CA ASP A 79 9.34 -0.02 5.84
C ASP A 79 9.55 1.01 6.94
N TRP A 80 10.43 0.73 7.91
CA TRP A 80 10.82 1.70 8.92
C TRP A 80 11.46 2.96 8.33
N LYS A 81 12.30 2.80 7.30
CA LYS A 81 12.86 3.93 6.58
C LYS A 81 11.76 4.77 5.93
N LEU A 82 10.83 4.14 5.21
CA LEU A 82 9.70 4.82 4.58
C LEU A 82 8.88 5.63 5.60
N ILE A 83 8.55 5.04 6.76
CA ILE A 83 7.78 5.73 7.81
C ILE A 83 8.50 6.99 8.26
N LYS A 84 9.80 6.89 8.56
CA LYS A 84 10.60 8.04 9.02
C LYS A 84 10.64 9.17 7.99
N GLU A 85 10.78 8.85 6.70
CA GLU A 85 10.76 9.86 5.64
C GLU A 85 9.39 10.53 5.51
N VAL A 86 8.30 9.76 5.63
CA VAL A 86 6.94 10.30 5.57
C VAL A 86 6.61 11.16 6.80
N GLU A 87 7.01 10.72 8.00
CA GLU A 87 6.86 11.51 9.22
C GLU A 87 7.59 12.85 9.12
N LYS A 88 8.80 12.85 8.53
CA LYS A 88 9.54 14.08 8.27
C LYS A 88 8.76 15.04 7.36
N ILE A 89 8.18 14.54 6.27
CA ILE A 89 7.36 15.33 5.34
C ILE A 89 6.10 15.90 6.00
N TRP A 90 5.53 15.22 7.00
CA TRP A 90 4.32 15.68 7.68
C TRP A 90 4.56 16.73 8.76
N LEU A 91 5.75 16.70 9.38
CA LEU A 91 6.08 17.54 10.52
C LEU A 91 6.85 18.81 10.12
N GLU A 92 7.52 18.79 8.96
CA GLU A 92 8.18 19.94 8.34
C GLU A 92 7.25 20.69 7.38
#